data_AF-A0A7S4KFF1-F1
#
_entry.id   AF-A0A7S4KFF1-F1
#
_cell.length_a   1.000
_cell.length_b   1.000
_cell.length_c   1.000
_cell.angle_alpha   90.00
_cell.angle_beta   90.00
_cell.angle_gamma   90.00
#
_symmetry.space_group_name_H-M   'P 1'
#
loop_
_entity.id
_entity.type
_entity.pdbx_description
1 polymer ?
#
loop_
_entity_poly.entity_id
_entity_poly.type
_entity_poly.pdbx_seq_one_letter_code
_entity_poly.pdbx_strand_id
1 'polypeptide(L)'
;EDGGGGGESKFPFNDLLVWTDAEVSTFAAQITLHNFSTYSKITPKEIMHYVKAKSASEKKILCPNITKVVQQFNDFSNWGTTMICKQCLSQERVSVMSTLISLLQELFSLNNLHSSLSLLSTFSSAAVARLKTSFEQIEPSKRAFLEDVKERLSHLSSYKAYRDHIHGLNPPLVPYIGVYLTDLTFVNDGNPDLLQGLINFSKCYKVARVIVEIQQYHTPYVSLTTDRLIQWALTNACFENETESENYRLSKLVEGTDPEKAIRDLIMAEKALKQKIRKMELQASLCSCGDDASGGSSNLDTSAVFSDFDLEGITSKF
;
A
#
# COMPACT_ATOMS: atom_id res chain seq x y z
N GLU A 1 38.22 6.09 21.46
CA GLU A 1 37.00 5.35 21.77
C GLU A 1 35.91 5.87 20.85
N ASP A 2 35.52 5.02 19.90
CA ASP A 2 34.48 5.28 18.90
C ASP A 2 33.11 5.43 19.56
N GLY A 3 32.43 6.54 19.28
CA GLY A 3 31.01 6.74 19.57
C GLY A 3 30.23 6.74 18.27
N GLY A 4 29.91 5.55 17.76
CA GLY A 4 29.03 5.37 16.59
C GLY A 4 27.60 5.75 16.94
N GLY A 5 27.20 6.98 16.64
CA GLY A 5 25.80 7.40 16.62
C GLY A 5 25.12 6.83 15.38
N GLY A 6 24.43 5.70 15.54
CA GLY A 6 23.51 5.19 14.52
C GLY A 6 22.38 6.20 14.34
N GLY A 7 22.38 6.92 13.21
CA GLY A 7 21.25 7.78 12.85
C GLY A 7 20.01 6.92 12.66
N GLU A 8 19.05 7.04 13.57
CA GLU A 8 17.77 6.34 13.48
C GLU A 8 17.04 6.81 12.21
N SER A 9 16.70 5.86 11.34
CA SER A 9 16.09 6.13 10.04
C SER A 9 14.65 6.62 10.21
N LYS A 10 14.40 7.90 9.91
CA LYS A 10 13.05 8.48 9.76
C LYS A 10 12.49 8.21 8.35
N PHE A 11 11.17 8.29 8.18
CA PHE A 11 10.57 8.15 6.85
C PHE A 11 10.94 9.34 5.95
N PRO A 12 11.49 9.11 4.75
CA PRO A 12 11.92 10.19 3.86
C PRO A 12 10.72 10.69 3.03
N PHE A 13 9.75 11.42 3.62
CA PHE A 13 8.59 11.89 2.84
C PHE A 13 7.95 13.21 3.29
N ASN A 14 7.44 13.92 2.27
CA ASN A 14 6.47 15.03 2.20
C ASN A 14 5.82 15.49 3.52
N ASP A 15 5.87 16.79 3.80
CA ASP A 15 5.42 17.50 5.01
C ASP A 15 3.91 17.40 5.35
N LEU A 16 3.14 16.56 4.64
CA LEU A 16 1.67 16.52 4.70
C LEU A 16 1.09 15.22 5.30
N LEU A 17 1.89 14.19 5.55
CA LEU A 17 1.41 12.92 6.10
C LEU A 17 1.95 12.70 7.52
N VAL A 18 1.05 12.57 8.49
CA VAL A 18 1.33 12.47 9.94
C VAL A 18 2.39 11.43 10.35
N TRP A 19 2.59 10.38 9.55
CA TRP A 19 3.55 9.31 9.86
C TRP A 19 4.94 9.52 9.26
N THR A 20 5.19 10.60 8.50
CA THR A 20 6.52 10.86 7.91
C THR A 20 7.53 11.35 8.96
N ASP A 21 7.06 12.04 9.99
CA ASP A 21 7.87 12.46 11.14
C ASP A 21 8.14 11.34 12.16
N ALA A 22 7.39 10.24 12.08
CA ALA A 22 7.48 9.13 13.02
C ALA A 22 8.69 8.24 12.73
N GLU A 23 9.28 7.69 13.79
CA GLU A 23 10.25 6.61 13.67
C GLU A 23 9.61 5.35 13.08
N VAL A 24 10.39 4.59 12.32
CA VAL A 24 9.94 3.35 11.66
C VAL A 24 9.39 2.34 12.66
N SER A 25 10.03 2.19 13.81
CA SER A 25 9.60 1.34 14.94
C SER A 25 8.24 1.77 15.50
N THR A 26 8.05 3.09 15.69
CA THR A 26 6.79 3.66 16.16
C THR A 26 5.68 3.40 15.16
N PHE A 27 5.92 3.64 13.87
CA PHE A 27 4.93 3.37 12.83
C PHE A 27 4.57 1.88 12.73
N ALA A 28 5.57 0.98 12.83
CA ALA A 28 5.36 -0.47 12.86
C ALA A 28 4.47 -0.89 14.04
N ALA A 29 4.72 -0.34 15.23
CA ALA A 29 3.90 -0.60 16.42
C ALA A 29 2.46 -0.11 16.22
N GLN A 30 2.26 1.08 15.65
CA GLN A 30 0.92 1.63 15.43
C GLN A 30 0.13 0.85 14.36
N ILE A 31 0.78 0.45 13.26
CA ILE A 31 0.15 -0.42 12.25
C ILE A 31 -0.26 -1.75 12.90
N THR A 32 0.62 -2.34 13.71
CA THR A 32 0.36 -3.61 14.39
C THR A 32 -0.84 -3.52 15.32
N LEU A 33 -0.92 -2.46 16.14
CA LEU A 33 -2.09 -2.20 16.99
C LEU A 33 -3.38 -1.99 16.17
N HIS A 34 -3.29 -1.28 15.05
CA HIS A 34 -4.43 -1.00 14.18
C HIS A 34 -4.98 -2.27 13.53
N ASN A 35 -4.11 -3.10 12.96
CA ASN A 35 -4.50 -4.37 12.35
C ASN A 35 -5.02 -5.35 13.41
N PHE A 36 -4.35 -5.46 14.56
CA PHE A 36 -4.80 -6.31 15.66
C PHE A 36 -6.19 -5.91 16.17
N SER A 37 -6.47 -4.61 16.34
CA SER A 37 -7.77 -4.08 16.77
C SER A 37 -8.92 -4.46 15.81
N THR A 38 -8.61 -4.66 14.53
CA THR A 38 -9.60 -5.07 13.53
C THR A 38 -9.71 -6.60 13.47
N TYR A 39 -8.57 -7.30 13.48
CA TYR A 39 -8.51 -8.76 13.46
C TYR A 39 -9.22 -9.40 14.66
N SER A 40 -8.96 -8.91 15.87
CA SER A 40 -9.54 -9.42 17.12
C SER A 40 -11.08 -9.29 17.21
N LYS A 41 -11.69 -8.47 16.35
CA LYS A 41 -13.15 -8.30 16.27
C LYS A 41 -13.83 -9.34 15.37
N ILE A 42 -13.07 -10.15 14.65
CA ILE A 42 -13.63 -11.18 13.77
C ILE A 42 -14.33 -12.24 14.61
N THR A 43 -15.58 -12.51 14.27
CA THR A 43 -16.40 -13.48 15.00
C THR A 43 -16.59 -14.78 14.20
N PRO A 44 -16.82 -15.92 14.85
CA PRO A 44 -17.18 -17.17 14.18
C PRO A 44 -18.37 -17.03 13.23
N LYS A 45 -19.38 -16.25 13.63
CA LYS A 45 -20.57 -15.96 12.80
C LYS A 45 -20.18 -15.27 11.50
N GLU A 46 -19.24 -14.33 11.58
CA GLU A 46 -18.71 -13.62 10.42
C GLU A 46 -17.99 -14.57 9.45
N ILE A 47 -17.13 -15.44 9.98
CA ILE A 47 -16.41 -16.44 9.20
C ILE A 47 -17.40 -17.39 8.50
N MET A 48 -18.43 -17.85 9.20
CA MET A 48 -19.48 -18.69 8.64
C MET A 48 -20.26 -18.01 7.51
N HIS A 49 -20.53 -16.70 7.64
CA HIS A 49 -21.17 -15.93 6.58
C HIS A 49 -20.24 -15.73 5.38
N TYR A 50 -18.95 -15.49 5.61
CA TYR A 50 -17.97 -15.25 4.55
C TYR A 50 -17.93 -16.40 3.55
N VAL A 51 -18.02 -17.62 4.06
CA VAL A 51 -18.03 -18.86 3.28
C VAL A 51 -19.29 -19.03 2.44
N LYS A 52 -20.44 -18.57 2.95
CA LYS A 52 -21.74 -18.71 2.29
C LYS A 52 -22.08 -17.57 1.35
N ALA A 53 -21.44 -16.42 1.52
CA ALA A 53 -21.68 -15.23 0.73
C ALA A 53 -21.30 -15.47 -0.74
N LYS A 54 -22.24 -15.16 -1.64
CA LYS A 54 -22.13 -15.41 -3.08
C LYS A 54 -21.57 -14.22 -3.84
N SER A 55 -21.56 -13.04 -3.22
CA SER A 55 -21.08 -11.80 -3.84
C SER A 55 -20.21 -10.97 -2.90
N ALA A 56 -19.41 -10.06 -3.47
CA ALA A 56 -18.60 -9.13 -2.70
C ALA A 56 -19.45 -8.14 -1.87
N SER A 57 -20.62 -7.74 -2.37
CA SER A 57 -21.54 -6.86 -1.66
C SER A 57 -22.14 -7.55 -0.43
N GLU A 58 -22.52 -8.83 -0.54
CA GLU A 58 -22.95 -9.63 0.60
C GLU A 58 -21.85 -9.78 1.64
N LYS A 59 -20.60 -10.05 1.21
CA LYS A 59 -19.45 -10.13 2.11
C LYS A 59 -19.24 -8.83 2.88
N LYS A 60 -19.36 -7.67 2.23
CA LYS A 60 -19.21 -6.36 2.87
C LYS A 60 -20.24 -6.12 3.98
N ILE A 61 -21.48 -6.58 3.80
CA ILE A 61 -22.57 -6.39 4.76
C ILE A 61 -22.49 -7.42 5.89
N LEU A 62 -22.32 -8.70 5.54
CA LEU A 62 -22.36 -9.81 6.49
C LEU A 62 -21.04 -10.03 7.22
N CYS A 63 -19.93 -9.58 6.63
CA CYS A 63 -18.55 -9.81 7.07
C CYS A 63 -17.72 -8.51 7.12
N PRO A 64 -18.14 -7.51 7.92
CA PRO A 64 -17.52 -6.19 7.91
C PRO A 64 -16.08 -6.16 8.42
N ASN A 65 -15.71 -6.95 9.44
CA ASN A 65 -14.35 -6.96 10.00
C ASN A 65 -13.38 -7.70 9.07
N ILE A 66 -13.79 -8.85 8.51
CA ILE A 66 -12.99 -9.60 7.52
C ILE A 66 -12.75 -8.71 6.29
N THR A 67 -13.80 -8.05 5.79
CA THR A 67 -13.68 -7.13 4.66
C THR A 67 -12.74 -5.98 5.00
N LYS A 68 -12.81 -5.44 6.22
CA LYS A 68 -11.91 -4.37 6.68
C LYS A 68 -10.45 -4.84 6.80
N VAL A 69 -10.18 -6.04 7.31
CA VAL A 69 -8.81 -6.61 7.36
C VAL A 69 -8.25 -6.79 5.94
N VAL A 70 -9.06 -7.30 5.01
CA VAL A 70 -8.64 -7.43 3.60
C VAL A 70 -8.38 -6.06 2.97
N GLN A 71 -9.23 -5.07 3.26
CA GLN A 71 -9.04 -3.70 2.77
C GLN A 71 -7.75 -3.08 3.31
N GLN A 72 -7.47 -3.23 4.62
CA GLN A 72 -6.22 -2.77 5.24
C GLN A 72 -4.99 -3.37 4.56
N PHE A 73 -5.02 -4.68 4.23
CA PHE A 73 -3.94 -5.34 3.50
C PHE A 73 -3.70 -4.70 2.14
N ASN A 74 -4.77 -4.51 1.37
CA ASN A 74 -4.71 -3.99 0.01
C ASN A 74 -4.23 -2.54 0.01
N ASP A 75 -4.82 -1.71 0.86
CA ASP A 75 -4.46 -0.29 0.97
C ASP A 75 -3.00 -0.12 1.35
N PHE A 76 -2.50 -0.92 2.30
CA PHE A 76 -1.11 -0.84 2.75
C PHE A 76 -0.11 -1.33 1.69
N SER A 77 -0.45 -2.40 0.96
CA SER A 77 0.41 -2.93 -0.12
C SER A 77 0.47 -1.98 -1.32
N ASN A 78 -0.67 -1.36 -1.66
CA ASN A 78 -0.76 -0.39 -2.73
C ASN A 78 -0.04 0.90 -2.32
N TRP A 79 -0.16 1.31 -1.06
CA TRP A 79 0.52 2.48 -0.52
C TRP A 79 2.02 2.33 -0.71
N GLY A 80 2.61 1.22 -0.24
CA GLY A 80 4.04 0.98 -0.44
C GLY A 80 4.45 1.00 -1.93
N THR A 81 3.58 0.51 -2.82
CA THR A 81 3.83 0.51 -4.27
C THR A 81 3.82 1.92 -4.83
N THR A 82 2.80 2.70 -4.48
CA THR A 82 2.63 4.10 -4.87
C THR A 82 3.73 4.97 -4.33
N MET A 83 4.13 4.78 -3.06
CA MET A 83 5.25 5.48 -2.47
C MET A 83 6.47 5.30 -3.37
N ILE A 84 6.94 4.06 -3.60
CA ILE A 84 8.12 3.77 -4.43
C ILE A 84 8.00 4.35 -5.85
N CYS A 85 6.86 4.15 -6.51
CA CYS A 85 6.70 4.52 -7.93
C CYS A 85 6.64 6.04 -8.15
N LYS A 86 6.24 6.82 -7.14
CA LYS A 86 6.22 8.29 -7.20
C LYS A 86 7.61 8.93 -7.13
N GLN A 87 8.66 8.19 -6.74
CA GLN A 87 10.01 8.78 -6.68
C GLN A 87 10.68 8.79 -8.05
N CYS A 88 10.74 9.98 -8.63
CA CYS A 88 11.47 10.25 -9.88
C CYS A 88 12.99 10.02 -9.70
N LEU A 89 13.56 10.49 -8.58
CA LEU A 89 15.00 10.39 -8.33
C LEU A 89 15.38 8.99 -7.81
N SER A 90 16.42 8.40 -8.40
CA SER A 90 16.91 7.06 -8.02
C SER A 90 17.31 6.98 -6.54
N GLN A 91 18.00 8.00 -6.03
CA GLN A 91 18.45 8.01 -4.63
C GLN A 91 17.28 8.06 -3.64
N GLU A 92 16.28 8.90 -3.91
CA GLU A 92 15.07 8.98 -3.09
C GLU A 92 14.31 7.65 -3.13
N ARG A 93 14.14 7.07 -4.32
CA ARG A 93 13.47 5.77 -4.49
C ARG A 93 14.16 4.65 -3.72
N VAL A 94 15.49 4.58 -3.78
CA VAL A 94 16.28 3.60 -3.01
C VAL A 94 16.15 3.85 -1.50
N SER A 95 16.13 5.11 -1.06
CA SER A 95 15.91 5.48 0.34
C SER A 95 14.55 4.99 0.84
N VAL A 96 13.50 5.19 0.02
CA VAL A 96 12.13 4.73 0.30
C VAL A 96 12.06 3.22 0.38
N MET A 97 12.58 2.51 -0.62
CA MET A 97 12.60 1.05 -0.61
C MET A 97 13.36 0.52 0.61
N SER A 98 14.49 1.13 0.96
CA SER A 98 15.29 0.76 2.14
C SER A 98 14.55 1.01 3.45
N THR A 99 13.76 2.08 3.52
CA THR A 99 12.93 2.41 4.70
C THR A 99 11.76 1.42 4.83
N LEU A 100 11.11 1.06 3.72
CA LEU A 100 10.06 0.03 3.71
C LEU A 100 10.59 -1.35 4.10
N ILE A 101 11.84 -1.69 3.76
CA ILE A 101 12.49 -2.92 4.25
C ILE A 101 12.76 -2.83 5.76
N SER A 102 13.17 -1.68 6.28
CA SER A 102 13.29 -1.49 7.74
C SER A 102 11.93 -1.57 8.45
N LEU A 103 10.86 -1.05 7.84
CA LEU A 103 9.50 -1.22 8.34
C LEU A 103 9.10 -2.70 8.36
N LEU A 104 9.45 -3.46 7.31
CA LEU A 104 9.25 -4.90 7.27
C LEU A 104 10.01 -5.61 8.39
N GLN A 105 11.26 -5.22 8.69
CA GLN A 105 12.04 -5.77 9.81
C GLN A 105 11.31 -5.59 11.15
N GLU A 106 10.85 -4.37 11.43
CA GLU A 106 10.12 -4.04 12.65
C GLU A 106 8.79 -4.81 12.74
N LEU A 107 7.99 -4.81 11.67
CA LEU A 107 6.72 -5.55 11.62
C LEU A 107 6.91 -7.06 11.81
N PHE A 108 7.97 -7.61 11.22
CA PHE A 108 8.30 -9.02 11.35
C PHE A 108 8.73 -9.37 12.78
N SER A 109 9.49 -8.49 13.44
CA SER A 109 9.88 -8.66 14.85
C SER A 109 8.68 -8.62 15.81
N LEU A 110 7.64 -7.86 15.46
CA LEU A 110 6.37 -7.77 16.18
C LEU A 110 5.40 -8.92 15.85
N ASN A 111 5.83 -9.91 15.06
CA ASN A 111 4.98 -10.99 14.55
C ASN A 111 3.71 -10.49 13.82
N ASN A 112 3.77 -9.31 13.21
CA ASN A 112 2.70 -8.81 12.35
C ASN A 112 2.87 -9.37 10.94
N LEU A 113 2.50 -10.65 10.78
CA LEU A 113 2.63 -11.37 9.51
C LEU A 113 1.66 -10.83 8.44
N HIS A 114 0.53 -10.24 8.86
CA HIS A 114 -0.42 -9.59 7.97
C HIS A 114 0.23 -8.45 7.18
N SER A 115 0.83 -7.47 7.87
CA SER A 115 1.48 -6.32 7.23
C SER A 115 2.81 -6.69 6.61
N SER A 116 3.51 -7.69 7.18
CA SER A 116 4.74 -8.22 6.57
C SER A 116 4.48 -8.78 5.17
N LEU A 117 3.44 -9.61 5.01
CA LEU A 117 3.02 -10.10 3.69
C LEU A 117 2.53 -8.98 2.77
N SER A 118 1.86 -7.96 3.32
CA SER A 118 1.42 -6.80 2.54
C SER A 118 2.60 -6.04 1.91
N LEU A 119 3.69 -5.83 2.67
CA LEU A 119 4.93 -5.25 2.11
C LEU A 119 5.65 -6.19 1.14
N LEU A 120 5.65 -7.51 1.39
CA LEU A 120 6.17 -8.46 0.41
C LEU A 120 5.39 -8.38 -0.92
N SER A 121 4.06 -8.19 -0.85
CA SER A 121 3.22 -7.94 -2.02
C SER A 121 3.56 -6.62 -2.72
N THR A 122 3.91 -5.56 -1.98
CA THR A 122 4.46 -4.32 -2.57
C THR A 122 5.70 -4.61 -3.42
N PHE A 123 6.72 -5.27 -2.85
CA PHE A 123 7.97 -5.54 -3.56
C PHE A 123 7.82 -6.54 -4.71
N SER A 124 6.82 -7.42 -4.63
CA SER A 124 6.51 -8.41 -5.66
C SER A 124 5.54 -7.89 -6.73
N SER A 125 4.99 -6.68 -6.58
CA SER A 125 4.09 -6.08 -7.55
C SER A 125 4.79 -5.89 -8.90
N ALA A 126 4.04 -5.98 -10.01
CA ALA A 126 4.62 -5.84 -11.34
C ALA A 126 5.32 -4.48 -11.55
N ALA A 127 4.83 -3.43 -10.89
CA ALA A 127 5.41 -2.09 -10.94
C ALA A 127 6.76 -2.01 -10.22
N VAL A 128 6.89 -2.63 -9.04
CA VAL A 128 8.13 -2.57 -8.24
C VAL A 128 9.13 -3.64 -8.67
N ALA A 129 8.70 -4.88 -8.92
CA ALA A 129 9.57 -6.02 -9.19
C ALA A 129 10.48 -5.85 -10.43
N ARG A 130 10.11 -4.93 -11.32
CA ARG A 130 10.88 -4.58 -12.53
C ARG A 130 11.94 -3.50 -12.32
N LEU A 131 11.95 -2.81 -11.18
CA LEU A 131 12.88 -1.73 -10.86
C LEU A 131 14.27 -2.27 -10.49
N LYS A 132 14.92 -3.00 -11.40
CA LYS A 132 16.16 -3.75 -11.14
C LYS A 132 17.29 -2.85 -10.67
N THR A 133 17.43 -1.68 -11.28
CA THR A 133 18.50 -0.73 -10.97
C THR A 133 18.35 -0.15 -9.56
N SER A 134 17.12 0.08 -9.09
CA SER A 134 16.88 0.46 -7.69
C SER A 134 17.22 -0.67 -6.74
N PHE A 135 16.80 -1.90 -7.02
CA PHE A 135 17.13 -3.04 -6.17
C PHE A 135 18.65 -3.20 -6.01
N GLU A 136 19.44 -3.10 -7.08
CA GLU A 136 20.90 -3.23 -7.02
C GLU A 136 21.58 -2.20 -6.10
N GLN A 137 20.99 -1.01 -5.96
CA GLN A 137 21.50 0.06 -5.10
C GLN A 137 21.11 -0.08 -3.62
N ILE A 138 20.17 -0.97 -3.28
CA ILE A 138 19.80 -1.25 -1.89
C ILE A 138 20.92 -2.03 -1.22
N GLU A 139 21.20 -1.69 0.03
CA GLU A 139 22.18 -2.36 0.88
C GLU A 139 22.03 -3.89 0.83
N PRO A 140 23.11 -4.66 0.61
CA PRO A 140 23.04 -6.11 0.49
C PRO A 140 22.39 -6.81 1.70
N SER A 141 22.59 -6.29 2.91
CA SER A 141 22.00 -6.82 4.14
C SER A 141 20.46 -6.76 4.12
N LYS A 142 19.91 -5.60 3.72
CA LYS A 142 18.47 -5.37 3.56
C LYS A 142 17.86 -6.24 2.47
N ARG A 143 18.57 -6.41 1.35
CA ARG A 143 18.13 -7.34 0.29
C ARG A 143 18.10 -8.79 0.75
N ALA A 144 19.14 -9.23 1.48
CA ALA A 144 19.19 -10.58 2.02
C ALA A 144 18.02 -10.82 3.00
N PHE A 145 17.73 -9.84 3.87
CA PHE A 145 16.58 -9.91 4.77
C PHE A 145 15.24 -10.00 4.01
N LEU A 146 15.06 -9.20 2.95
CA LEU A 146 13.84 -9.25 2.13
C LEU A 146 13.61 -10.64 1.51
N GLU A 147 14.66 -11.28 0.99
CA GLU A 147 14.56 -12.62 0.42
C GLU A 147 14.35 -13.70 1.50
N ASP A 148 14.98 -13.60 2.68
CA ASP A 148 14.72 -14.51 3.82
C ASP A 148 13.24 -14.48 4.23
N VAL A 149 12.68 -13.29 4.44
CA VAL A 149 11.28 -13.14 4.85
C VAL A 149 10.34 -13.64 3.75
N LYS A 150 10.67 -13.43 2.48
CA LYS A 150 9.92 -13.95 1.34
C LYS A 150 9.90 -15.48 1.27
N GLU A 151 11.00 -16.14 1.60
CA GLU A 151 11.06 -17.60 1.69
C GLU A 151 10.19 -18.11 2.85
N ARG A 152 10.33 -17.50 4.03
CA ARG A 152 9.61 -17.90 5.24
C ARG A 152 8.10 -17.66 5.18
N LEU A 153 7.67 -16.61 4.47
CA LEU A 153 6.25 -16.27 4.27
C LEU A 153 5.74 -16.68 2.87
N SER A 154 6.42 -17.61 2.20
CA SER A 154 6.09 -18.01 0.85
C SER A 154 4.68 -18.60 0.72
N HIS A 155 4.00 -18.24 -0.38
CA HIS A 155 2.69 -18.79 -0.76
C HIS A 155 2.78 -20.16 -1.44
N LEU A 156 3.99 -20.65 -1.76
CA LEU A 156 4.21 -21.94 -2.41
C LEU A 156 3.69 -23.10 -1.55
N SER A 157 3.30 -24.19 -2.22
CA SER A 157 2.80 -25.41 -1.58
C SER A 157 1.66 -25.16 -0.58
N SER A 158 0.70 -24.30 -0.94
CA SER A 158 -0.42 -23.89 -0.07
C SER A 158 0.05 -23.25 1.24
N TYR A 159 0.97 -22.28 1.11
CA TYR A 159 1.52 -21.52 2.24
C TYR A 159 2.24 -22.41 3.27
N LYS A 160 2.95 -23.47 2.83
CA LYS A 160 3.60 -24.41 3.76
C LYS A 160 4.60 -23.71 4.69
N ALA A 161 5.51 -22.92 4.12
CA ALA A 161 6.53 -22.19 4.90
C ALA A 161 5.89 -21.22 5.90
N TYR A 162 4.88 -20.46 5.46
CA TYR A 162 4.11 -19.57 6.32
C TYR A 162 3.44 -20.32 7.49
N ARG A 163 2.80 -21.46 7.22
CA ARG A 163 2.12 -22.27 8.24
C ARG A 163 3.11 -22.85 9.25
N ASP A 164 4.22 -23.39 8.77
CA ASP A 164 5.29 -23.91 9.63
C ASP A 164 5.87 -22.78 10.51
N HIS A 165 6.01 -21.58 9.95
CA HIS A 165 6.52 -20.41 10.67
C HIS A 165 5.54 -19.93 11.75
N ILE A 166 4.27 -19.66 11.42
CA ILE A 166 3.30 -19.14 12.38
C ILE A 166 3.01 -20.11 13.52
N HIS A 167 2.99 -21.43 13.26
CA HIS A 167 2.81 -22.43 14.32
C HIS A 167 4.01 -22.53 15.27
N GLY A 168 5.18 -22.01 14.87
CA GLY A 168 6.36 -21.90 15.73
C GLY A 168 6.39 -20.62 16.57
N LEU A 169 5.46 -19.69 16.37
CA LEU A 169 5.39 -18.41 17.09
C LEU A 169 4.44 -18.49 18.28
N ASN A 170 4.78 -17.76 19.33
CA ASN A 170 3.89 -17.51 20.46
C ASN A 170 3.17 -16.18 20.27
N PRO A 171 1.87 -16.06 20.60
CA PRO A 171 1.17 -14.78 20.65
C PRO A 171 1.86 -13.78 21.62
N PRO A 172 1.73 -12.46 21.41
CA PRO A 172 0.85 -11.79 20.45
C PRO A 172 1.39 -11.83 19.01
N LEU A 173 0.49 -11.98 18.03
CA LEU A 173 0.80 -11.92 16.60
C LEU A 173 -0.44 -11.49 15.79
N VAL A 174 -0.24 -10.97 14.58
CA VAL A 174 -1.34 -10.68 13.64
C VAL A 174 -1.16 -11.54 12.40
N PRO A 175 -2.02 -12.54 12.15
CA PRO A 175 -1.84 -13.44 11.04
C PRO A 175 -2.43 -12.89 9.73
N TYR A 176 -1.87 -13.33 8.60
CA TYR A 176 -2.48 -13.06 7.31
C TYR A 176 -3.73 -13.92 7.12
N ILE A 177 -4.90 -13.28 7.16
CA ILE A 177 -6.19 -13.96 7.12
C ILE A 177 -6.44 -14.72 5.80
N GLY A 178 -5.80 -14.29 4.71
CA GLY A 178 -6.02 -14.87 3.37
C GLY A 178 -5.79 -16.38 3.31
N VAL A 179 -4.80 -16.90 4.05
CA VAL A 179 -4.53 -18.35 4.14
C VAL A 179 -5.75 -19.12 4.66
N TYR A 180 -6.36 -18.64 5.74
CA TYR A 180 -7.53 -19.28 6.34
C TYR A 180 -8.78 -19.09 5.50
N LEU A 181 -8.94 -17.93 4.84
CA LEU A 181 -10.05 -17.72 3.90
C LEU A 181 -9.96 -18.67 2.71
N THR A 182 -8.76 -18.93 2.19
CA THR A 182 -8.53 -19.94 1.15
C THR A 182 -8.89 -21.35 1.63
N ASP A 183 -8.48 -21.75 2.84
CA ASP A 183 -8.85 -23.05 3.42
C ASP A 183 -10.36 -23.21 3.54
N LEU A 184 -11.05 -22.16 4.02
CA LEU A 184 -12.49 -22.13 4.16
C LEU A 184 -13.21 -22.27 2.81
N THR A 185 -12.72 -21.58 1.77
CA THR A 185 -13.24 -21.73 0.40
C THR A 185 -13.05 -23.17 -0.10
N PHE A 186 -11.87 -23.77 0.07
CA PHE A 186 -11.63 -25.16 -0.32
C PHE A 186 -12.55 -26.15 0.42
N VAL A 187 -12.74 -25.97 1.73
CA VAL A 187 -13.66 -26.81 2.51
C VAL A 187 -15.10 -26.63 2.02
N ASN A 188 -15.50 -25.40 1.71
CA ASN A 188 -16.86 -25.12 1.25
C ASN A 188 -17.18 -25.74 -0.10
N ASP A 189 -16.30 -25.55 -1.06
CA ASP A 189 -16.54 -25.92 -2.45
C ASP A 189 -16.30 -27.42 -2.67
N GLY A 190 -15.38 -28.01 -1.89
CA GLY A 190 -15.06 -29.43 -1.97
C GLY A 190 -15.96 -30.36 -1.15
N ASN A 191 -16.86 -29.83 -0.31
CA ASN A 191 -17.72 -30.66 0.55
C ASN A 191 -19.18 -30.17 0.46
N PRO A 192 -20.14 -31.02 0.06
CA PRO A 192 -21.55 -30.63 0.02
C PRO A 192 -22.10 -30.43 1.43
N ASP A 193 -23.09 -29.55 1.58
CA ASP A 193 -23.76 -29.30 2.87
C ASP A 193 -24.54 -30.51 3.37
N LEU A 194 -25.07 -31.32 2.44
CA LEU A 194 -25.82 -32.53 2.72
C LEU A 194 -25.15 -33.76 2.10
N LEU A 195 -25.09 -34.85 2.85
CA LEU A 195 -24.74 -36.19 2.38
C LEU A 195 -25.96 -37.08 2.55
N GLN A 196 -26.50 -37.61 1.44
CA GLN A 196 -27.69 -38.47 1.45
C GLN A 196 -28.90 -37.82 2.17
N GLY A 197 -29.06 -36.50 2.04
CA GLY A 197 -30.14 -35.73 2.69
C GLY A 197 -29.89 -35.38 4.16
N LEU A 198 -28.78 -35.82 4.77
CA LEU A 198 -28.38 -35.50 6.14
C LEU A 198 -27.29 -34.44 6.18
N ILE A 199 -27.21 -33.67 7.26
CA ILE A 199 -26.18 -32.65 7.46
C ILE A 199 -24.78 -33.30 7.42
N ASN A 200 -23.90 -32.74 6.60
CA ASN A 200 -22.51 -33.17 6.51
C ASN A 200 -21.69 -32.65 7.71
N PHE A 201 -21.71 -33.38 8.82
CA PHE A 201 -20.92 -33.05 10.01
C PHE A 201 -19.41 -33.02 9.75
N SER A 202 -18.91 -33.77 8.76
CA SER A 202 -17.49 -33.71 8.37
C SER A 202 -17.11 -32.33 7.81
N LYS A 203 -17.99 -31.72 6.99
CA LYS A 203 -17.82 -30.33 6.55
C LYS A 203 -17.84 -29.38 7.74
N CYS A 204 -18.83 -29.51 8.62
CA CYS A 204 -18.95 -28.65 9.81
C CYS A 204 -17.70 -28.71 10.68
N TYR A 205 -17.15 -29.90 10.91
CA TYR A 205 -15.92 -30.09 11.69
C TYR A 205 -14.71 -29.42 11.04
N LYS A 206 -14.52 -29.57 9.72
CA LYS A 206 -13.43 -28.90 8.99
C LYS A 206 -13.52 -27.38 9.09
N VAL A 207 -14.72 -26.80 8.92
CA VAL A 207 -14.93 -25.35 9.08
C VAL A 207 -14.64 -24.90 10.52
N ALA A 208 -15.15 -25.63 11.51
CA ALA A 208 -14.94 -25.31 12.92
C ALA A 208 -13.44 -25.29 13.29
N ARG A 209 -12.64 -26.22 12.75
CA ARG A 209 -11.19 -26.22 12.95
C ARG A 209 -10.54 -24.92 12.47
N VAL A 210 -10.89 -24.43 11.28
CA VAL A 210 -10.31 -23.18 10.77
C VAL A 210 -10.76 -21.97 11.60
N ILE A 211 -12.00 -21.97 12.10
CA ILE A 211 -12.48 -20.93 13.02
C ILE A 211 -11.64 -20.90 14.31
N VAL A 212 -11.40 -22.06 14.92
CA VAL A 212 -10.55 -22.17 16.13
C VAL A 212 -9.14 -21.66 15.84
N GLU A 213 -8.58 -22.00 14.67
CA GLU A 213 -7.25 -21.52 14.26
C GLU A 213 -7.18 -20.00 14.12
N ILE A 214 -8.23 -19.35 13.63
CA ILE A 214 -8.29 -17.88 13.55
C ILE A 214 -8.38 -17.28 14.97
N GLN A 215 -9.21 -17.84 15.84
CA GLN A 215 -9.48 -17.26 17.15
C GLN A 215 -8.32 -17.38 18.15
N GLN A 216 -7.40 -18.32 17.96
CA GLN A 216 -6.28 -18.53 18.90
C GLN A 216 -5.32 -17.32 18.99
N TYR A 217 -5.30 -16.46 17.97
CA TYR A 217 -4.38 -15.32 17.87
C TYR A 217 -4.97 -13.98 18.37
N HIS A 218 -5.94 -14.01 19.29
CA HIS A 218 -6.58 -12.81 19.87
C HIS A 218 -5.88 -12.26 21.12
N THR A 219 -4.64 -12.66 21.39
CA THR A 219 -3.87 -12.16 22.55
C THR A 219 -3.35 -10.75 22.26
N PRO A 220 -3.63 -9.74 23.12
CA PRO A 220 -3.28 -8.35 22.86
C PRO A 220 -1.79 -8.05 23.05
N TYR A 221 -1.30 -7.04 22.33
CA TYR A 221 0.04 -6.46 22.47
C TYR A 221 0.12 -5.54 23.68
N VAL A 222 0.40 -6.09 24.87
CA VAL A 222 0.42 -5.33 26.13
C VAL A 222 1.61 -4.36 26.28
N SER A 223 2.70 -4.61 25.57
CA SER A 223 3.93 -3.81 25.65
C SER A 223 3.94 -2.61 24.70
N LEU A 224 3.00 -2.52 23.76
CA LEU A 224 2.96 -1.45 22.77
C LEU A 224 2.11 -0.27 23.29
N THR A 225 2.66 0.93 23.19
CA THR A 225 1.93 2.16 23.55
C THR A 225 1.21 2.71 22.33
N THR A 226 -0.02 3.18 22.52
CA THR A 226 -0.82 3.77 21.44
C THR A 226 -0.48 5.25 21.25
N ASP A 227 -0.09 5.61 20.03
CA ASP A 227 -0.04 7.00 19.57
C ASP A 227 -1.40 7.38 18.98
N ARG A 228 -2.11 8.30 19.63
CA ARG A 228 -3.47 8.67 19.23
C ARG A 228 -3.52 9.37 17.88
N LEU A 229 -2.51 10.17 17.54
CA LEU A 229 -2.48 10.94 16.31
C LEU A 229 -2.25 10.01 15.12
N ILE A 230 -1.28 9.09 15.24
CA ILE A 230 -1.02 8.08 14.20
C ILE A 230 -2.21 7.12 14.07
N GLN A 231 -2.82 6.66 15.17
CA GLN A 231 -4.03 5.82 15.08
C GLN A 231 -5.20 6.53 14.41
N TRP A 232 -5.40 7.81 14.70
CA TRP A 232 -6.41 8.62 14.04
C TRP A 232 -6.12 8.72 12.54
N ALA A 233 -4.86 8.96 12.16
CA ALA A 233 -4.44 9.02 10.78
C ALA A 233 -4.66 7.67 10.06
N LEU A 234 -4.22 6.55 10.64
CA LEU A 234 -4.46 5.20 10.08
C LEU A 234 -5.95 4.86 9.92
N THR A 235 -6.83 5.50 10.68
CA THR A 235 -8.28 5.25 10.63
C THR A 235 -9.01 6.16 9.65
N ASN A 236 -8.58 7.42 9.53
CA ASN A 236 -9.33 8.47 8.84
C ASN A 236 -8.61 9.07 7.64
N ALA A 237 -7.27 9.02 7.61
CA ALA A 237 -6.51 9.40 6.44
C ALA A 237 -6.52 8.23 5.46
N CYS A 238 -6.88 8.49 4.21
CA CYS A 238 -6.64 7.52 3.15
C CYS A 238 -5.14 7.43 2.93
N PHE A 239 -4.60 6.21 2.89
CA PHE A 239 -3.28 6.01 2.30
C PHE A 239 -3.29 6.60 0.89
N GLU A 240 -2.28 7.38 0.56
CA GLU A 240 -2.12 7.93 -0.78
C GLU A 240 -1.82 6.79 -1.75
N ASN A 241 -2.83 6.43 -2.53
CA ASN A 241 -2.88 5.22 -3.34
C ASN A 241 -3.21 5.59 -4.79
N GLU A 242 -2.38 5.14 -5.71
CA GLU A 242 -2.67 5.19 -7.15
C GLU A 242 -3.29 3.88 -7.63
N THR A 243 -3.83 3.89 -8.85
CA THR A 243 -4.28 2.64 -9.48
C THR A 243 -3.09 1.75 -9.87
N GLU A 244 -3.31 0.44 -9.98
CA GLU A 244 -2.27 -0.50 -10.44
C GLU A 244 -1.70 -0.10 -11.81
N SER A 245 -2.57 0.29 -12.74
CA SER A 245 -2.19 0.78 -14.07
C SER A 245 -1.28 2.01 -13.99
N GLU A 246 -1.59 2.92 -13.07
CA GLU A 246 -0.83 4.15 -12.90
C GLU A 246 0.51 3.92 -12.21
N ASN A 247 0.54 3.12 -11.15
CA ASN A 247 1.80 2.64 -10.54
C ASN A 247 2.69 1.95 -11.58
N TYR A 248 2.11 1.13 -12.45
CA TYR A 248 2.86 0.49 -13.54
C TYR A 248 3.35 1.51 -14.58
N ARG A 249 2.57 2.53 -14.93
CA ARG A 249 2.99 3.65 -15.79
C ARG A 249 4.17 4.40 -15.19
N LEU A 250 4.06 4.82 -13.93
CA LEU A 250 5.11 5.53 -13.18
C LEU A 250 6.40 4.70 -13.11
N SER A 251 6.30 3.40 -12.80
CA SER A 251 7.46 2.51 -12.82
C SER A 251 8.18 2.49 -14.18
N LYS A 252 7.46 2.66 -15.30
CA LYS A 252 8.06 2.72 -16.65
C LYS A 252 8.73 4.06 -16.88
N LEU A 253 8.20 5.12 -16.32
CA LEU A 253 8.82 6.43 -16.43
C LEU A 253 10.18 6.45 -15.71
N VAL A 254 10.22 5.92 -14.49
CA VAL A 254 11.41 6.01 -13.61
C VAL A 254 12.54 5.03 -13.96
N GLU A 255 12.25 3.85 -14.51
CA GLU A 255 13.28 2.85 -14.92
C GLU A 255 12.99 2.10 -16.23
N GLY A 256 11.88 2.39 -16.91
CA GLY A 256 11.50 1.71 -18.16
C GLY A 256 11.90 2.44 -19.44
N THR A 257 12.46 3.63 -19.33
CA THR A 257 12.81 4.44 -20.51
C THR A 257 14.30 4.24 -20.79
N ASP A 258 14.63 3.75 -21.98
CA ASP A 258 15.98 3.85 -22.54
C ASP A 258 16.49 5.29 -22.29
N PRO A 259 17.66 5.49 -21.66
CA PRO A 259 18.21 6.81 -21.38
C PRO A 259 18.18 7.74 -22.60
N GLU A 260 18.42 7.21 -23.81
CA GLU A 260 18.36 7.98 -25.05
C GLU A 260 16.94 8.42 -25.42
N LYS A 261 15.95 7.58 -25.13
CA LYS A 261 14.54 7.91 -25.32
C LYS A 261 14.09 8.92 -24.27
N ALA A 262 14.49 8.76 -23.00
CA ALA A 262 14.16 9.68 -21.93
C ALA A 262 14.70 11.09 -22.21
N ILE A 263 15.96 11.19 -22.65
CA ILE A 263 16.57 12.46 -23.06
C ILE A 263 15.81 13.08 -24.23
N ARG A 264 15.44 12.30 -25.24
CA ARG A 264 14.63 12.80 -26.37
C ARG A 264 13.28 13.32 -25.93
N ASP A 265 12.58 12.58 -25.07
CA ASP A 265 11.26 12.96 -24.55
C ASP A 265 11.34 14.24 -23.70
N LEU A 266 12.38 14.39 -22.87
CA LEU A 266 12.65 15.61 -22.10
C LEU A 266 12.93 16.81 -23.01
N ILE A 267 13.76 16.65 -24.05
CA ILE A 267 14.04 17.72 -25.04
C ILE A 267 12.76 18.14 -25.77
N MET A 268 11.89 17.18 -26.11
CA MET A 268 10.62 17.47 -26.78
C MET A 268 9.64 18.17 -25.85
N ALA A 269 9.56 17.75 -24.58
CA ALA A 269 8.73 18.39 -23.56
C ALA A 269 9.18 19.84 -23.28
N GLU A 270 10.49 20.07 -23.15
CA GLU A 270 11.06 21.40 -22.96
C GLU A 270 10.72 22.34 -24.14
N LYS A 271 10.85 21.84 -25.38
CA LYS A 271 10.46 22.60 -26.58
C LYS A 271 8.96 22.95 -26.56
N ALA A 272 8.10 22.00 -26.21
CA ALA A 272 6.66 22.22 -26.14
C ALA A 272 6.28 23.25 -25.06
N LEU A 273 6.94 23.20 -23.91
CA LEU A 273 6.75 24.16 -22.83
C LEU A 273 7.19 25.57 -23.25
N LYS A 274 8.39 25.70 -23.85
CA LYS A 274 8.89 26.96 -24.40
C LYS A 274 7.94 27.55 -25.45
N GLN A 275 7.35 26.71 -26.29
CA GLN A 275 6.37 27.15 -27.29
C GLN A 275 5.06 27.62 -26.66
N LYS A 276 4.57 26.94 -25.62
CA LYS A 276 3.41 27.39 -24.83
C LYS A 276 3.66 28.73 -24.16
N ILE A 277 4.82 28.89 -23.51
CA ILE A 277 5.22 30.17 -22.86
C ILE A 277 5.22 31.29 -23.90
N ARG A 278 5.87 31.10 -25.06
CA ARG A 278 5.89 32.10 -26.14
C ARG A 278 4.50 32.45 -26.66
N LYS A 279 3.58 31.49 -26.72
CA LYS A 279 2.19 31.74 -27.15
C LYS A 279 1.43 32.58 -26.12
N MET A 280 1.64 32.30 -24.83
CA MET A 280 1.07 33.09 -23.73
C MET A 280 1.63 34.51 -23.72
N GLU A 281 2.94 34.69 -23.92
CA GLU A 281 3.57 36.02 -24.05
C GLU A 281 2.99 36.81 -25.22
N LEU A 282 2.75 36.16 -26.36
CA LEU A 282 2.14 36.81 -27.52
C LEU A 282 0.68 37.23 -27.25
N GLN A 283 -0.09 36.38 -26.56
CA GLN A 283 -1.47 36.71 -26.16
C GLN A 283 -1.51 37.85 -25.14
N ALA A 284 -0.60 37.87 -24.17
CA ALA A 284 -0.49 38.96 -23.21
C ALA A 284 -0.13 40.29 -23.89
N SER A 285 0.79 40.26 -24.86
CA SER A 285 1.17 41.46 -25.63
C SER A 285 0.05 41.98 -26.54
N LEU A 286 -0.84 41.10 -27.04
CA LEU A 286 -2.01 41.49 -27.83
C LEU A 286 -3.09 42.13 -26.94
N CYS A 287 -3.25 41.67 -25.70
CA CYS A 287 -4.14 42.31 -24.72
C CYS A 287 -3.65 43.69 -24.27
N SER A 288 -2.33 43.93 -24.18
CA SER A 288 -1.79 45.25 -23.79
C SER A 288 -1.84 46.30 -24.91
N CYS A 289 -2.11 45.91 -26.15
CA CYS A 289 -2.25 46.83 -27.29
C CYS A 289 -3.72 47.21 -27.60
N GLY A 290 -4.67 46.77 -26.77
CA GLY A 290 -6.11 47.02 -26.95
C GLY A 290 -6.69 48.22 -26.20
N ASP A 291 -5.95 48.83 -25.27
CA ASP A 291 -6.49 49.86 -24.35
C ASP A 291 -6.35 51.32 -24.83
N ASP A 292 -5.91 51.56 -26.07
CA ASP A 292 -5.79 52.91 -26.64
C ASP A 292 -6.85 53.24 -27.71
N ALA A 293 -8.04 52.62 -27.65
CA ALA A 293 -9.16 53.07 -28.47
C ALA A 293 -10.53 52.95 -27.77
N SER A 294 -11.07 54.12 -27.42
CA SER A 294 -12.45 54.43 -27.02
C SER A 294 -12.86 54.15 -25.57
N GLY A 295 -13.13 55.25 -24.85
CA GLY A 295 -13.72 55.25 -23.53
C GLY A 295 -15.10 54.60 -23.53
N GLY A 296 -15.27 53.61 -22.66
CA GLY A 296 -16.53 52.93 -22.42
C GLY A 296 -16.36 51.95 -21.26
N SER A 297 -16.83 52.36 -20.08
CA SER A 297 -16.91 51.53 -18.88
C SER A 297 -17.53 50.16 -19.19
N SER A 298 -16.74 49.09 -19.08
CA SER A 298 -17.28 47.76 -18.81
C SER A 298 -16.32 46.98 -17.91
N ASN A 299 -16.87 46.45 -16.82
CA ASN A 299 -16.18 45.61 -15.86
C ASN A 299 -15.53 44.43 -16.59
N LEU A 300 -14.20 44.36 -16.57
CA LEU A 300 -13.46 43.16 -16.94
C LEU A 300 -13.69 42.10 -15.85
N ASP A 301 -14.55 41.15 -16.16
CA ASP A 301 -14.77 39.94 -15.36
C ASP A 301 -13.51 39.08 -15.40
N THR A 302 -12.78 39.07 -14.29
CA THR A 302 -11.54 38.29 -14.10
C THR A 302 -11.80 36.79 -13.93
N SER A 303 -13.07 36.35 -13.94
CA SER A 303 -13.42 34.93 -13.82
C SER A 303 -13.08 34.08 -15.06
N ALA A 304 -12.96 34.69 -16.25
CA ALA A 304 -12.72 33.95 -17.50
C ALA A 304 -11.23 33.64 -17.78
N VAL A 305 -10.28 34.27 -17.08
CA VAL A 305 -8.83 34.00 -17.25
C VAL A 305 -8.38 32.83 -16.36
N PHE A 306 -9.15 32.49 -15.32
CA PHE A 306 -8.86 31.39 -14.41
C PHE A 306 -9.72 30.14 -14.66
N SER A 307 -10.70 30.16 -15.56
CA SER A 307 -11.55 29.00 -15.84
C SER A 307 -10.91 27.92 -16.72
N ASP A 308 -9.80 28.24 -17.42
CA ASP A 308 -9.04 27.28 -18.23
C ASP A 308 -7.86 26.65 -17.46
N PHE A 309 -7.79 26.89 -16.14
CA PHE A 309 -6.78 26.31 -15.27
C PHE A 309 -7.17 24.88 -14.87
N ASP A 310 -7.11 23.96 -15.83
CA ASP A 310 -7.14 22.52 -15.55
C ASP A 310 -5.77 22.08 -15.00
N LEU A 311 -5.60 22.27 -13.70
CA LEU A 311 -4.45 21.79 -12.91
C LEU A 311 -4.39 20.24 -12.86
N GLU A 312 -5.45 19.53 -13.22
CA GLU A 312 -5.44 18.05 -13.25
C GLU A 312 -4.72 17.50 -14.51
N GLY A 313 -4.60 18.32 -15.56
CA GLY A 313 -3.92 17.92 -16.80
C GLY A 313 -2.39 17.90 -16.73
N ILE A 314 -1.78 18.60 -15.75
CA ILE A 314 -0.31 18.70 -15.63
C ILE A 314 0.24 17.63 -14.67
N THR A 315 -0.55 17.20 -13.67
CA THR A 315 -0.17 16.08 -12.79
C THR A 315 -0.33 14.71 -13.46
N SER A 316 -1.18 14.56 -14.49
CA SER A 316 -1.31 13.29 -15.23
C SER A 316 -0.17 12.99 -16.24
N LYS A 317 0.83 13.89 -16.35
CA LYS A 317 2.00 13.72 -17.23
C LYS A 317 3.36 13.84 -16.55
N PHE A 318 3.42 13.90 -15.22
CA PHE A 318 4.65 13.70 -14.46
C PHE A 318 4.44 12.56 -13.47
#